data_AF-A0A938BTK9-F1
#
_entry.id   AF-A0A938BTK9-F1
#
_cell.length_a   1.000
_cell.length_b   1.000
_cell.length_c   1.000
_cell.angle_alpha   90.00
_cell.angle_beta   90.00
_cell.angle_gamma   90.00
#
_symmetry.space_group_name_H-M   'P 1'
#
loop_
_entity.id
_entity.type
_entity.pdbx_description
1 polymer ?
#
loop_
_entity_poly.entity_id
_entity_poly.type
_entity_poly.pdbx_seq_one_letter_code
_entity_poly.pdbx_strand_id
1 'polypeptide(L)'
;MKNTNSKPEDRMTNDPPSEGGLGHKSVTSSTVEERAAERSRRRIERWKTKYNPDRIAAILADKAESMRERYKAQTVILCQVEKCVGEVTDVAGVPRIMKVWYMDFGRQVYRVWRNVPSSVRDVECGFVRLKWQARGLDPAILDKVKCAVVKLVESLEEPGSGR
;
A
#
# COMPACT_ATOMS: atom_id res chain seq x y z
N MET A 1 22.73 75.58 12.48
CA MET A 1 23.69 76.46 11.78
C MET A 1 23.81 75.98 10.34
N LYS A 2 23.81 76.93 9.40
CA LYS A 2 23.70 76.73 7.94
C LYS A 2 25.02 76.24 7.32
N ASN A 3 24.88 75.61 6.15
CA ASN A 3 25.78 75.66 4.98
C ASN A 3 27.17 74.96 5.09
N THR A 4 27.76 74.35 4.07
CA THR A 4 27.54 74.40 2.60
C THR A 4 28.29 73.23 1.92
N ASN A 5 27.67 72.67 0.89
CA ASN A 5 28.21 72.47 -0.47
C ASN A 5 29.59 71.78 -0.66
N SER A 6 29.59 70.63 -1.37
CA SER A 6 30.05 70.58 -2.78
C SER A 6 30.12 69.14 -3.28
N LYS A 7 29.29 68.84 -4.27
CA LYS A 7 29.47 67.76 -5.25
C LYS A 7 30.60 68.18 -6.21
N PRO A 8 31.32 67.23 -6.81
CA PRO A 8 31.39 67.30 -8.28
C PRO A 8 30.98 65.97 -8.91
N GLU A 9 30.39 66.13 -10.08
CA GLU A 9 29.88 65.09 -10.95
C GLU A 9 31.01 64.44 -11.77
N ASP A 10 30.60 63.36 -12.44
CA ASP A 10 31.09 62.91 -13.74
C ASP A 10 32.17 61.81 -13.79
N ARG A 11 31.68 60.56 -13.90
CA ARG A 11 32.01 59.71 -15.05
C ARG A 11 30.98 58.61 -15.22
N MET A 12 30.13 58.77 -16.23
CA MET A 12 29.36 57.68 -16.80
C MET A 12 30.32 56.64 -17.39
N THR A 13 30.25 55.41 -16.91
CA THR A 13 30.62 54.22 -17.68
C THR A 13 29.37 53.36 -17.80
N ASN A 14 28.68 53.51 -18.92
CA ASN A 14 27.59 52.63 -19.33
C ASN A 14 28.19 51.29 -19.75
N ASP A 15 28.33 50.35 -18.81
CA ASP A 15 28.50 48.95 -19.15
C ASP A 15 27.09 48.35 -19.41
N PRO A 16 26.83 47.78 -20.60
CA PRO A 16 25.56 47.13 -20.86
C PRO A 16 25.39 45.89 -19.95
N PRO A 17 24.18 45.62 -19.45
CA PRO A 17 23.94 44.45 -18.63
C PRO A 17 24.16 43.19 -19.47
N SER A 18 25.05 42.32 -19.00
CA SER A 18 25.26 40.97 -19.51
C SER A 18 23.90 40.29 -19.66
N GLU A 19 23.48 40.03 -20.89
CA GLU A 19 22.32 39.20 -21.20
C GLU A 19 22.58 37.78 -20.68
N GLY A 20 22.17 37.55 -19.43
CA GLY A 20 21.98 36.22 -18.88
C GLY A 20 20.82 35.57 -19.60
N GLY A 21 21.10 34.97 -20.75
CA GLY A 21 20.15 34.14 -21.48
C GLY A 21 19.62 33.04 -20.56
N LEU A 22 18.39 33.20 -20.10
CA LEU A 22 17.57 32.14 -19.53
C LEU A 22 17.26 31.16 -20.66
N GLY A 23 18.21 30.27 -20.92
CA GLY A 23 18.06 29.15 -21.83
C GLY A 23 16.99 28.20 -21.29
N HIS A 24 15.74 28.44 -21.67
CA HIS A 24 14.71 27.40 -21.66
C HIS A 24 15.18 26.30 -22.61
N LYS A 25 15.90 25.31 -22.05
CA LYS A 25 16.26 24.09 -22.79
C LYS A 25 14.97 23.36 -23.11
N SER A 26 14.49 23.55 -24.34
CA SER A 26 13.54 22.67 -24.99
C SER A 26 14.00 21.24 -24.78
N VAL A 27 13.24 20.48 -23.99
CA VAL A 27 13.44 19.04 -23.84
C VAL A 27 12.98 18.41 -25.15
N THR A 28 13.90 18.16 -26.06
CA THR A 28 13.60 17.50 -27.34
C THR A 28 13.11 16.08 -27.07
N SER A 29 12.11 15.57 -27.82
CA SER A 29 11.51 14.25 -27.55
C SER A 29 12.54 13.11 -27.57
N SER A 30 13.65 13.29 -28.32
CA SER A 30 14.83 12.40 -28.30
C SER A 30 15.43 12.20 -26.90
N THR A 31 15.46 13.24 -26.06
CA THR A 31 15.99 13.16 -24.68
C THR A 31 15.04 12.48 -23.70
N VAL A 32 13.72 12.48 -23.98
CA VAL A 32 12.72 11.81 -23.16
C VAL A 32 12.74 10.31 -23.43
N GLU A 33 12.80 9.93 -24.70
CA GLU A 33 12.87 8.53 -25.15
C GLU A 33 14.17 7.87 -24.69
N GLU A 34 15.31 8.56 -24.81
CA GLU A 34 16.59 8.05 -24.34
C GLU A 34 16.61 7.83 -22.82
N ARG A 35 16.06 8.77 -22.03
CA ARG A 35 15.91 8.60 -20.58
C ARG A 35 14.94 7.46 -20.23
N ALA A 36 13.90 7.23 -21.03
CA ALA A 36 12.98 6.12 -20.83
C ALA A 36 13.65 4.77 -21.15
N ALA A 37 14.42 4.70 -22.23
CA ALA A 37 15.20 3.53 -22.60
C ALA A 37 16.24 3.20 -21.51
N GLU A 38 16.92 4.20 -20.97
CA GLU A 38 17.87 4.01 -19.87
C GLU A 38 17.20 3.50 -18.58
N ARG A 39 16.03 4.05 -18.22
CA ARG A 39 15.24 3.53 -17.09
C ARG A 39 14.80 2.08 -17.33
N SER A 40 14.44 1.73 -18.56
CA SER A 40 14.06 0.36 -18.92
C SER A 40 15.24 -0.60 -18.76
N ARG A 41 16.42 -0.25 -19.29
CA ARG A 41 17.65 -1.06 -19.14
C ARG A 41 17.99 -1.31 -17.67
N ARG A 42 17.98 -0.27 -16.84
CA ARG A 42 18.23 -0.39 -15.39
C ARG A 42 17.20 -1.28 -14.68
N ARG A 43 15.92 -1.24 -15.08
CA ARG A 43 14.88 -2.12 -14.51
C ARG A 43 15.12 -3.57 -14.88
N ILE A 44 15.48 -3.85 -16.14
CA ILE A 44 15.78 -5.20 -16.62
C ILE A 44 17.01 -5.77 -15.93
N GLU A 45 18.08 -4.98 -15.79
CA GLU A 45 19.30 -5.41 -15.12
C GLU A 45 19.04 -5.75 -13.65
N ARG A 46 18.36 -4.88 -12.91
CA ARG A 46 17.92 -5.16 -11.53
C ARG A 46 17.06 -6.42 -11.45
N TRP A 47 16.19 -6.64 -12.43
CA TRP A 47 15.38 -7.85 -12.51
C TRP A 47 16.26 -9.09 -12.68
N LYS A 48 17.22 -9.10 -13.61
CA LYS A 48 18.15 -10.22 -13.81
C LYS A 48 18.94 -10.55 -12.53
N THR A 49 19.45 -9.54 -11.83
CA THR A 49 20.15 -9.73 -10.55
C THR A 49 19.24 -10.28 -9.45
N LYS A 50 17.98 -9.83 -9.40
CA LYS A 50 17.00 -10.28 -8.41
C LYS A 50 16.53 -11.71 -8.69
N TYR A 51 16.38 -12.08 -9.95
CA TYR A 51 15.85 -13.37 -10.41
C TYR A 51 16.95 -14.35 -10.88
N ASN A 52 18.13 -14.29 -10.25
CA ASN A 52 19.13 -15.33 -10.40
C ASN A 52 18.60 -16.64 -9.76
N PRO A 53 18.48 -17.74 -10.53
CA PRO A 53 17.81 -18.96 -10.07
C PRO A 53 18.54 -19.64 -8.90
N ASP A 54 19.87 -19.71 -8.95
CA ASP A 54 20.69 -20.36 -7.91
C ASP A 54 20.58 -19.63 -6.59
N ARG A 55 20.65 -18.29 -6.64
CA ARG A 55 20.47 -17.43 -5.47
C ARG A 55 19.06 -17.57 -4.88
N ILE A 56 18.03 -17.63 -5.71
CA ILE A 56 16.65 -17.81 -5.25
C ILE A 56 16.49 -19.18 -4.59
N ALA A 57 17.03 -20.24 -5.20
CA ALA A 57 16.96 -21.59 -4.66
C ALA A 57 17.59 -21.67 -3.27
N ALA A 58 18.78 -21.09 -3.08
CA ALA A 58 19.44 -21.02 -1.79
C ALA A 58 18.59 -20.25 -0.74
N ILE A 59 18.09 -19.06 -1.10
CA ILE A 59 17.25 -18.26 -0.19
C ILE A 59 15.96 -19.00 0.21
N LEU A 60 15.35 -19.72 -0.74
CA LEU A 60 14.14 -20.49 -0.48
C LEU A 60 14.44 -21.69 0.42
N ALA A 61 15.55 -22.40 0.21
CA ALA A 61 15.98 -23.49 1.07
C ALA A 61 16.17 -23.02 2.51
N ASP A 62 16.87 -21.91 2.71
CA ASP A 62 17.13 -21.31 4.03
C ASP A 62 15.84 -20.90 4.75
N LYS A 63 14.85 -20.38 4.01
CA LYS A 63 13.60 -19.85 4.58
C LYS A 63 12.45 -20.85 4.64
N ALA A 64 12.59 -22.01 3.98
CA ALA A 64 11.49 -22.94 3.75
C ALA A 64 10.76 -23.30 5.04
N GLU A 65 11.48 -23.65 6.10
CA GLU A 65 10.85 -24.10 7.35
C GLU A 65 10.09 -22.96 8.03
N SER A 66 10.72 -21.79 8.20
CA SER A 66 10.05 -20.60 8.75
C SER A 66 8.81 -20.19 7.95
N MET A 67 8.80 -20.41 6.63
CA MET A 67 7.65 -20.14 5.78
C MET A 67 6.54 -21.17 6.01
N ARG A 68 6.89 -22.46 6.14
CA ARG A 68 5.95 -23.54 6.45
C ARG A 68 5.28 -23.34 7.80
N GLU A 69 6.04 -23.02 8.85
CA GLU A 69 5.49 -22.77 10.19
C GLU A 69 4.51 -21.60 10.19
N ARG A 70 4.92 -20.47 9.61
CA ARG A 70 4.04 -19.30 9.48
C ARG A 70 2.79 -19.62 8.67
N TYR A 71 2.92 -20.40 7.59
CA TYR A 71 1.78 -20.81 6.79
C TYR A 71 0.82 -21.73 7.54
N LYS A 72 1.34 -22.73 8.27
CA LYS A 72 0.53 -23.63 9.11
C LYS A 72 -0.26 -22.84 10.16
N ALA A 73 0.41 -21.98 10.92
CA ALA A 73 -0.24 -21.14 11.93
C ALA A 73 -1.32 -20.24 11.32
N GLN A 74 -1.02 -19.60 10.19
CA GLN A 74 -1.96 -18.72 9.49
C GLN A 74 -3.17 -19.48 8.95
N THR A 75 -2.98 -20.70 8.45
CA THR A 75 -4.04 -21.53 7.87
C THR A 75 -5.06 -21.93 8.94
N VAL A 76 -4.61 -22.27 10.16
CA VAL A 76 -5.51 -22.60 11.27
C VAL A 76 -6.46 -21.44 11.57
N ILE A 77 -5.93 -20.22 11.70
CA ILE A 77 -6.74 -19.02 11.95
C ILE A 77 -7.70 -18.76 10.79
N LEU A 78 -7.23 -18.93 9.54
CA LEU A 78 -8.06 -18.72 8.36
C LEU A 78 -9.25 -19.70 8.32
N CYS A 79 -9.03 -20.97 8.64
CA CYS A 79 -10.11 -21.97 8.75
C CYS A 79 -11.14 -21.59 9.83
N GLN A 80 -10.70 -21.05 10.97
CA GLN A 80 -11.60 -20.57 12.03
C GLN A 80 -12.43 -19.38 11.57
N VAL A 81 -11.81 -18.41 10.88
CA VAL A 81 -12.51 -17.26 10.28
C VAL A 81 -13.57 -17.74 9.29
N GLU A 82 -13.23 -18.68 8.40
CA GLU A 82 -14.17 -19.21 7.41
C GLU A 82 -15.33 -19.96 8.05
N LYS A 83 -15.06 -20.76 9.08
CA LYS A 83 -16.10 -21.45 9.85
C LYS A 83 -17.05 -20.45 10.51
N CYS A 84 -16.51 -19.44 11.18
CA CYS A 84 -17.28 -18.38 11.82
C CYS A 84 -18.16 -17.62 10.82
N VAL A 85 -17.61 -17.24 9.66
CA VAL A 85 -18.40 -16.61 8.59
C VAL A 85 -19.50 -17.56 8.09
N GLY A 86 -19.17 -18.84 7.91
CA GLY A 86 -20.12 -19.88 7.54
C GLY A 86 -21.32 -19.91 8.49
N GLU A 87 -21.08 -20.01 9.79
CA GLU A 87 -22.10 -20.02 10.84
C GLU A 87 -22.99 -18.76 10.79
N VAL A 88 -22.41 -17.57 10.65
CA VAL A 88 -23.17 -16.31 10.53
C VAL A 88 -24.06 -16.32 9.29
N THR A 89 -23.54 -16.79 8.15
CA THR A 89 -24.29 -16.85 6.89
C THR A 89 -25.37 -17.93 6.88
N ASP A 90 -25.14 -19.05 7.59
CA ASP A 90 -26.12 -20.11 7.79
C ASP A 90 -27.33 -19.60 8.59
N VAL A 91 -27.08 -18.93 9.72
CA VAL A 91 -28.15 -18.33 10.54
C VAL A 91 -28.90 -17.24 9.78
N ALA A 92 -28.23 -16.51 8.89
CA ALA A 92 -28.85 -15.48 8.05
C ALA A 92 -29.61 -16.05 6.83
N GLY A 93 -29.61 -17.36 6.62
CA GLY A 93 -30.30 -18.00 5.49
C GLY A 93 -29.68 -17.69 4.12
N VAL A 94 -28.39 -17.36 4.08
CA VAL A 94 -27.70 -17.03 2.82
C VAL A 94 -27.59 -18.28 1.96
N PRO A 95 -28.04 -18.24 0.68
CA PRO A 95 -27.89 -19.35 -0.25
C PRO A 95 -26.43 -19.78 -0.39
N ARG A 96 -26.18 -21.09 -0.47
CA ARG A 96 -24.82 -21.66 -0.53
C ARG A 96 -23.92 -21.01 -1.58
N ILE A 97 -24.46 -20.71 -2.76
CA ILE A 97 -23.71 -20.08 -3.86
C ILE A 97 -23.22 -18.67 -3.49
N MET A 98 -23.95 -17.95 -2.63
CA MET A 98 -23.61 -16.60 -2.23
C MET A 98 -22.63 -16.56 -1.05
N LYS A 99 -22.49 -17.65 -0.29
CA LYS A 99 -21.61 -17.70 0.89
C LYS A 99 -20.14 -17.43 0.57
N VAL A 100 -19.67 -17.82 -0.61
CA VAL A 100 -18.29 -17.60 -1.05
C VAL A 100 -17.93 -16.11 -1.00
N TRP A 101 -18.85 -15.22 -1.40
CA TRP A 101 -18.63 -13.78 -1.36
C TRP A 101 -18.49 -13.24 0.06
N TYR A 102 -19.31 -13.75 1.00
CA TYR A 102 -19.23 -13.39 2.41
C TYR A 102 -17.95 -13.95 3.06
N MET A 103 -17.51 -15.16 2.68
CA MET A 103 -16.22 -15.72 3.12
C MET A 103 -15.05 -14.84 2.68
N ASP A 104 -15.02 -14.41 1.41
CA ASP A 104 -13.97 -13.51 0.91
C ASP A 104 -14.00 -12.12 1.56
N PHE A 105 -15.18 -11.63 1.94
CA PHE A 105 -15.33 -10.46 2.79
C PHE A 105 -14.70 -10.69 4.18
N GLY A 106 -15.06 -11.78 4.86
CA GLY A 106 -14.48 -12.14 6.18
C GLY A 106 -12.96 -12.27 6.14
N ARG A 107 -12.40 -12.90 5.09
CA ARG A 107 -10.94 -12.98 4.87
C ARG A 107 -10.31 -11.60 4.66
N GLN A 108 -11.00 -10.65 4.03
CA GLN A 108 -10.52 -9.27 3.89
C GLN A 108 -10.55 -8.52 5.22
N VAL A 109 -11.59 -8.67 6.03
CA VAL A 109 -11.66 -8.11 7.39
C VAL A 109 -10.49 -8.63 8.23
N TYR A 110 -10.24 -9.93 8.25
CA TYR A 110 -9.10 -10.51 8.95
C TYR A 110 -7.75 -9.99 8.43
N ARG A 111 -7.59 -9.85 7.10
CA ARG A 111 -6.37 -9.28 6.52
C ARG A 111 -6.15 -7.83 6.93
N VAL A 112 -7.20 -7.00 7.02
CA VAL A 112 -7.11 -5.64 7.56
C VAL A 112 -6.62 -5.73 9.00
N TRP A 113 -7.27 -6.54 9.83
CA TRP A 113 -6.89 -6.72 11.23
C TRP A 113 -5.41 -7.07 11.41
N ARG A 114 -4.90 -8.00 10.61
CA ARG A 114 -3.51 -8.48 10.70
C ARG A 114 -2.45 -7.48 10.21
N ASN A 115 -2.75 -6.65 9.22
CA ASN A 115 -1.73 -5.83 8.53
C ASN A 115 -1.88 -4.34 8.74
N VAL A 116 -3.01 -3.88 9.27
CA VAL A 116 -3.32 -2.47 9.44
C VAL A 116 -3.17 -2.09 10.92
N PRO A 117 -2.54 -0.94 11.23
CA PRO A 117 -2.45 -0.41 12.59
C PRO A 117 -3.84 -0.26 13.22
N SER A 118 -3.95 -0.57 14.52
CA SER A 118 -5.22 -0.55 15.26
C SER A 118 -6.00 0.76 15.12
N SER A 119 -5.31 1.89 15.08
CA SER A 119 -5.91 3.23 14.97
C SER A 119 -6.76 3.47 13.73
N VAL A 120 -6.55 2.71 12.65
CA VAL A 120 -7.27 2.89 11.37
C VAL A 120 -7.99 1.62 10.89
N ARG A 121 -7.98 0.53 11.67
CA ARG A 121 -8.62 -0.75 11.31
C ARG A 121 -10.10 -0.59 11.01
N ASP A 122 -10.82 0.19 11.80
CA ASP A 122 -12.27 0.39 11.61
C ASP A 122 -12.60 1.13 10.32
N VAL A 123 -11.79 2.14 9.98
CA VAL A 123 -11.91 2.90 8.73
C VAL A 123 -11.67 1.99 7.52
N GLU A 124 -10.59 1.19 7.57
CA GLU A 124 -10.26 0.23 6.51
C GLU A 124 -11.32 -0.88 6.37
N CYS A 125 -11.82 -1.41 7.48
CA CYS A 125 -12.96 -2.34 7.47
C CYS A 125 -14.22 -1.68 6.88
N GLY A 126 -14.41 -0.38 7.09
CA GLY A 126 -15.46 0.42 6.45
C GLY A 126 -15.34 0.44 4.92
N PHE A 127 -14.14 0.68 4.37
CA PHE A 127 -13.91 0.61 2.93
C PHE A 127 -14.14 -0.78 2.35
N VAL A 128 -13.70 -1.82 3.06
CA VAL A 128 -13.95 -3.21 2.66
C VAL A 128 -15.46 -3.49 2.63
N ARG A 129 -16.21 -3.06 3.65
CA ARG A 129 -17.68 -3.18 3.69
C ARG A 129 -18.32 -2.48 2.49
N LEU A 130 -17.99 -1.21 2.23
CA LEU A 130 -18.55 -0.43 1.12
C LEU A 130 -18.30 -1.12 -0.24
N LYS A 131 -17.09 -1.63 -0.45
CA LYS A 131 -16.71 -2.37 -1.65
C LYS A 131 -17.60 -3.60 -1.89
N TRP A 132 -17.93 -4.34 -0.84
CA TRP A 132 -18.74 -5.55 -0.96
C TRP A 132 -20.24 -5.25 -1.03
N GLN A 133 -20.70 -4.21 -0.34
CA GLN A 133 -22.04 -3.66 -0.52
C GLN A 133 -22.27 -3.21 -1.98
N ALA A 134 -21.30 -2.51 -2.59
CA ALA A 134 -21.38 -2.10 -3.99
C ALA A 134 -21.46 -3.29 -4.98
N ARG A 135 -21.13 -4.51 -4.53
CA ARG A 135 -21.27 -5.75 -5.31
C ARG A 135 -22.60 -6.47 -5.06
N GLY A 136 -23.53 -5.84 -4.32
CA GLY A 136 -24.86 -6.36 -4.06
C GLY A 136 -24.97 -7.29 -2.84
N LEU A 137 -23.98 -7.32 -1.94
CA LEU A 137 -24.11 -8.04 -0.68
C LEU A 137 -24.94 -7.22 0.32
N ASP A 138 -25.72 -7.93 1.16
CA ASP A 138 -26.57 -7.31 2.16
C ASP A 138 -25.73 -6.63 3.26
N PRO A 139 -25.84 -5.29 3.42
CA PRO A 139 -25.12 -4.55 4.45
C PRO A 139 -25.34 -5.08 5.87
N ALA A 140 -26.53 -5.58 6.20
CA ALA A 140 -26.83 -6.11 7.53
C ALA A 140 -26.06 -7.41 7.81
N ILE A 141 -25.94 -8.29 6.80
CA ILE A 141 -25.16 -9.52 6.91
C ILE A 141 -23.67 -9.21 6.94
N LEU A 142 -23.21 -8.23 6.15
CA LEU A 142 -21.82 -7.74 6.20
C LEU A 142 -21.45 -7.22 7.60
N ASP A 143 -22.33 -6.50 8.29
CA ASP A 143 -22.06 -6.06 9.68
C ASP A 143 -21.95 -7.24 10.63
N LYS A 144 -22.87 -8.21 10.55
CA LYS A 144 -22.83 -9.42 11.39
C LYS A 144 -21.53 -10.18 11.18
N VAL A 145 -21.11 -10.39 9.93
CA VAL A 145 -19.86 -11.07 9.59
C VAL A 145 -18.66 -10.29 10.12
N LYS A 146 -18.61 -8.97 9.90
CA LYS A 146 -17.51 -8.12 10.42
C LYS A 146 -17.39 -8.26 11.93
N CYS A 147 -18.49 -8.06 12.66
CA CYS A 147 -18.52 -8.14 14.11
C CYS A 147 -18.10 -9.52 14.62
N ALA A 148 -18.54 -10.61 13.99
CA ALA A 148 -18.19 -11.96 14.38
C ALA A 148 -16.70 -12.26 14.15
N VAL A 149 -16.16 -11.88 12.99
CA VAL A 149 -14.73 -12.05 12.67
C VAL A 149 -13.85 -11.22 13.59
N VAL A 150 -14.20 -9.96 13.86
CA VAL A 150 -13.44 -9.10 14.78
C VAL A 150 -13.40 -9.72 16.17
N LYS A 151 -14.54 -10.12 16.73
CA LYS A 151 -14.61 -10.78 18.05
C LYS A 151 -13.78 -12.06 18.11
N LEU A 152 -13.85 -12.88 17.05
CA LEU A 152 -13.03 -14.09 16.95
C LEU A 152 -11.54 -13.73 17.00
N VAL A 153 -11.10 -12.80 16.16
CA VAL A 153 -9.67 -12.47 16.07
C VAL A 153 -9.16 -11.83 17.36
N GLU A 154 -9.94 -10.93 17.97
CA GLU A 154 -9.63 -10.36 19.29
C GLU A 154 -9.47 -11.44 20.37
N SER A 155 -10.33 -12.47 20.36
CA SER A 155 -10.23 -13.59 21.31
C SER A 155 -8.99 -14.48 21.09
N LEU A 156 -8.43 -14.46 19.88
CA LEU A 156 -7.20 -15.19 19.55
C LEU A 156 -5.93 -14.36 19.84
N GLU A 157 -6.07 -13.05 20.09
CA GLU A 157 -4.98 -12.10 20.32
C GLU A 157 -4.57 -11.97 21.82
N GLU A 158 -4.87 -12.96 22.67
CA GLU A 158 -4.51 -12.94 24.11
C GLU A 158 -3.05 -12.51 24.40
N PRO A 159 -2.82 -11.83 25.55
CA PRO A 159 -1.84 -10.75 25.72
C PRO A 159 -0.40 -11.28 25.83
N GLY A 160 0.24 -11.51 24.68
CA GLY A 160 1.65 -11.91 24.66
C GLY A 160 2.34 -11.80 23.31
N SER A 161 1.62 -11.55 22.22
CA SER A 161 2.21 -11.40 20.89
C SER A 161 2.17 -9.93 20.44
N GLY A 162 2.87 -9.08 21.18
CA GLY A 162 3.30 -7.80 20.64
C GLY A 162 4.24 -8.06 19.47
N ARG A 163 3.83 -7.65 18.27
CA ARG A 163 4.73 -7.40 17.14
C ARG A 163 4.90 -5.92 16.94
#